data_AF-A0A3B0SDD9-F1
#
_entry.id   AF-A0A3B0SDD9-F1
#
_cell.length_a   1.000
_cell.length_b   1.000
_cell.length_c   1.000
_cell.angle_alpha   90.00
_cell.angle_beta   90.00
_cell.angle_gamma   90.00
#
_symmetry.space_group_name_H-M   'P 1'
#
loop_
_entity.id
_entity.type
_entity.pdbx_description
1 polymer ?
#
loop_
_entity_poly.entity_id
_entity_poly.type
_entity_poly.pdbx_seq_one_letter_code
_entity_poly.pdbx_strand_id
1 'polypeptide(L)'
;MTKDKSYYFCGIGGSGMLPLAMIVRESGAIVAGSDRALDQGRLATKFEWLKAKGISLFQQDGSGLTSGDQILIASAAIEDSVPDVAKAKALGCKRMTRADLLAEQFNATPRSIAV
;
A
#
# COMPACT_ATOMS: atom_id res chain seq x y z
N MET A 1 -1.48 -11.91 -11.73
CA MET A 1 -0.55 -11.05 -12.49
C MET A 1 -0.44 -9.70 -11.77
N THR A 2 0.69 -9.47 -11.10
CA THR A 2 0.98 -8.29 -10.26
C THR A 2 2.01 -7.36 -10.90
N LYS A 3 2.73 -7.86 -11.91
CA LYS A 3 3.73 -7.12 -12.68
C LYS A 3 3.11 -5.89 -13.34
N ASP A 4 3.85 -4.79 -13.32
CA ASP A 4 3.49 -3.49 -13.94
C ASP A 4 2.28 -2.77 -13.32
N LYS A 5 1.70 -3.28 -12.21
CA LYS A 5 0.71 -2.54 -11.43
C LYS A 5 1.38 -1.49 -10.54
N SER A 6 0.69 -0.38 -10.29
CA SER A 6 1.14 0.65 -9.35
C SER A 6 0.26 0.65 -8.09
N TYR A 7 0.80 0.18 -6.98
CA TYR A 7 0.11 0.12 -5.69
C TYR A 7 0.51 1.28 -4.79
N TYR A 8 -0.49 1.89 -4.13
CA TYR A 8 -0.29 2.89 -3.10
C TYR A 8 -0.89 2.40 -1.78
N PHE A 9 -0.04 2.14 -0.78
CA PHE A 9 -0.46 1.63 0.53
C PHE A 9 -0.69 2.80 1.51
N CYS A 10 -1.94 3.04 1.88
CA CYS A 10 -2.29 3.96 2.97
C CYS A 10 -2.22 3.19 4.31
N GLY A 11 -1.20 3.49 5.14
CA GLY A 11 -0.87 2.72 6.33
C GLY A 11 0.14 1.59 6.06
N ILE A 12 1.17 1.86 5.25
CA ILE A 12 2.14 0.85 4.79
C ILE A 12 2.95 0.21 5.93
N GLY A 13 3.12 0.90 7.07
CA GLY A 13 3.90 0.43 8.21
C GLY A 13 3.20 -0.59 9.10
N GLY A 14 1.91 -0.85 8.87
CA GLY A 14 1.11 -1.83 9.61
C GLY A 14 1.60 -3.28 9.40
N SER A 15 1.49 -4.12 10.43
CA SER A 15 2.04 -5.49 10.43
C SER A 15 1.48 -6.40 9.33
N GLY A 16 0.24 -6.18 8.88
CA GLY A 16 -0.36 -6.90 7.75
C GLY A 16 -0.21 -6.21 6.39
N MET A 17 0.14 -4.92 6.37
CA MET A 17 0.28 -4.13 5.15
C MET A 17 1.69 -4.21 4.59
N LEU A 18 2.69 -4.06 5.47
CA LEU A 18 4.11 -4.09 5.10
C LEU A 18 4.50 -5.38 4.36
N PRO A 19 4.17 -6.60 4.86
CA PRO A 19 4.52 -7.82 4.15
C PRO A 19 3.87 -7.92 2.76
N LEU A 20 2.61 -7.48 2.62
CA LEU A 20 1.93 -7.47 1.33
C LEU A 20 2.56 -6.48 0.35
N ALA A 21 2.93 -5.29 0.82
CA ALA A 21 3.66 -4.30 0.01
C ALA A 21 4.97 -4.87 -0.52
N MET A 22 5.70 -5.62 0.32
CA MET A 22 6.91 -6.32 -0.10
C MET A 22 6.64 -7.42 -1.12
N ILE A 23 5.62 -8.26 -0.91
CA ILE A 23 5.26 -9.35 -1.86
C ILE A 23 4.97 -8.79 -3.25
N VAL A 24 4.13 -7.77 -3.36
CA VAL A 24 3.75 -7.21 -4.67
C VAL A 24 4.93 -6.47 -5.34
N ARG A 25 5.77 -5.80 -4.54
CA ARG A 25 7.02 -5.21 -5.03
C ARG A 25 7.95 -6.26 -5.63
N GLU A 26 8.23 -7.34 -4.89
CA GLU A 26 9.09 -8.43 -5.35
C GLU A 26 8.47 -9.19 -6.53
N SER A 27 7.15 -9.09 -6.72
CA SER A 27 6.43 -9.57 -7.90
C SER A 27 6.51 -8.63 -9.12
N GLY A 28 7.28 -7.53 -9.02
CA GLY A 28 7.51 -6.56 -10.09
C GLY A 28 6.49 -5.43 -10.17
N ALA A 29 5.71 -5.18 -9.11
CA ALA A 29 4.84 -4.01 -9.05
C ALA A 29 5.61 -2.76 -8.59
N ILE A 30 5.13 -1.59 -8.99
CA ILE A 30 5.57 -0.31 -8.42
C ILE A 30 4.82 -0.12 -7.10
N VAL A 31 5.56 0.19 -6.03
CA VAL A 31 4.97 0.34 -4.69
C VAL A 31 5.38 1.67 -4.07
N ALA A 32 4.38 2.40 -3.63
CA ALA A 32 4.49 3.60 -2.82
C ALA A 32 3.56 3.50 -1.61
N GLY A 33 3.72 4.37 -0.62
CA GLY A 33 2.76 4.44 0.47
C GLY A 33 3.01 5.56 1.46
N SER A 34 2.08 5.68 2.40
CA SER A 34 2.11 6.62 3.52
C SER A 34 1.85 5.88 4.83
N ASP A 35 2.14 6.53 5.95
CA ASP A 35 1.74 6.04 7.26
C ASP A 35 1.69 7.17 8.29
N ARG A 36 0.67 7.18 9.14
CA ARG A 36 0.56 8.16 10.24
C ARG A 36 1.75 8.09 11.21
N ALA A 37 2.33 6.91 11.44
CA ALA A 37 3.50 6.77 12.30
C ALA A 37 4.73 7.42 11.66
N LEU A 38 4.87 7.36 10.33
CA LEU A 38 5.92 8.06 9.59
C LEU A 38 5.76 9.58 9.76
N ASP A 39 4.55 10.10 9.59
CA ASP A 39 4.25 11.54 9.73
C ASP A 39 4.56 12.06 11.13
N GLN A 40 4.41 11.21 12.14
CA GLN A 40 4.73 11.52 13.54
C GLN A 40 6.23 11.33 13.88
N GLY A 41 7.07 10.96 12.91
CA GLY A 41 8.48 10.64 13.14
C GLY A 41 8.72 9.40 13.99
N ARG A 42 7.72 8.53 14.15
CA ARG A 42 7.81 7.29 14.91
C ARG A 42 8.33 6.15 14.01
N LEU A 43 8.96 5.15 14.62
CA LEU A 43 9.42 3.94 13.91
C LEU A 43 10.37 4.23 12.74
N ALA A 44 11.22 5.26 12.86
CA ALA A 44 12.10 5.73 11.79
C ALA A 44 12.87 4.60 11.09
N THR A 45 13.48 3.68 11.85
CA THR A 45 14.23 2.54 11.30
C THR A 45 13.40 1.66 10.35
N LYS A 46 12.09 1.47 10.64
CA LYS A 46 11.19 0.68 9.79
C LYS A 46 10.98 1.37 8.43
N PHE A 47 10.76 2.68 8.44
CA PHE A 47 10.49 3.44 7.22
C PHE A 47 11.76 3.68 6.41
N GLU A 48 12.91 3.88 7.06
CA GLU A 48 14.20 3.90 6.36
C GLU A 48 14.52 2.55 5.71
N TRP A 49 14.17 1.44 6.35
CA TRP A 49 14.29 0.12 5.73
C TRP A 49 13.41 -0.01 4.48
N LEU A 50 12.16 0.48 4.50
CA LEU A 50 11.28 0.49 3.33
C LEU A 50 11.85 1.34 2.19
N LYS A 51 12.36 2.54 2.49
CA LYS A 51 13.03 3.40 1.50
C LYS A 51 14.28 2.74 0.92
N ALA A 52 15.06 2.04 1.73
CA ALA A 52 16.24 1.28 1.27
C ALA A 52 15.86 0.10 0.35
N LYS A 53 14.62 -0.38 0.46
CA LYS A 53 14.02 -1.30 -0.52
C LYS A 53 13.48 -0.56 -1.76
N GLY A 54 13.65 0.75 -1.91
CA GLY A 54 13.15 1.48 -3.07
C GLY A 54 11.63 1.63 -3.10
N ILE A 55 10.98 1.60 -1.93
CA ILE A 55 9.58 2.00 -1.79
C ILE A 55 9.54 3.50 -1.54
N SER A 56 8.80 4.23 -2.39
CA SER A 56 8.58 5.66 -2.22
C SER A 56 7.60 5.90 -1.06
N LEU A 57 8.02 6.69 -0.07
CA LEU A 57 7.20 7.04 1.09
C LEU A 57 6.79 8.51 1.06
N PHE A 58 5.54 8.77 1.38
CA PHE A 58 4.91 10.10 1.37
C PHE A 58 4.24 10.40 2.70
N GLN A 59 3.96 11.67 2.94
CA GLN A 59 3.05 12.05 4.02
C GLN A 59 1.64 11.52 3.72
N GLN A 60 0.83 11.24 4.75
CA GLN A 60 -0.55 10.79 4.59
C GLN A 60 -1.50 11.95 4.27
N ASP A 61 -1.13 12.76 3.28
CA ASP A 61 -1.78 14.01 2.89
C ASP A 61 -2.34 13.98 1.44
N GLY A 62 -2.24 12.84 0.76
CA GLY A 62 -2.64 12.66 -0.64
C GLY A 62 -1.54 12.95 -1.66
N SER A 63 -0.38 13.46 -1.27
CA SER A 63 0.68 13.88 -2.21
C SER A 63 1.27 12.74 -3.04
N GLY A 64 1.23 11.50 -2.54
CA GLY A 64 1.73 10.31 -3.23
C GLY A 64 0.78 9.69 -4.26
N LEU A 65 -0.44 10.23 -4.40
CA LEU A 65 -1.44 9.80 -5.39
C LEU A 65 -1.51 10.83 -6.52
N THR A 66 -1.02 10.44 -7.69
CA THR A 66 -0.82 11.30 -8.87
C THR A 66 -1.58 10.84 -10.12
N SER A 67 -2.04 9.58 -10.18
CA SER A 67 -2.81 9.05 -11.32
C SER A 67 -3.96 8.15 -10.87
N GLY A 68 -5.06 8.15 -11.64
CA GLY A 68 -6.17 7.20 -11.49
C GLY A 68 -5.78 5.73 -11.75
N ASP A 69 -4.64 5.49 -12.40
CA ASP A 69 -4.11 4.13 -12.64
C ASP A 69 -3.50 3.49 -11.38
N GLN A 70 -3.26 4.29 -10.32
CA GLN A 70 -2.81 3.76 -9.04
C GLN A 70 -3.94 2.97 -8.36
N ILE A 71 -3.56 1.86 -7.72
CA ILE A 71 -4.45 1.04 -6.91
C ILE A 71 -4.20 1.41 -5.44
N LEU A 72 -5.18 2.04 -4.80
CA LEU A 72 -5.14 2.34 -3.38
C LEU A 72 -5.40 1.06 -2.58
N ILE A 73 -4.45 0.70 -1.72
CA ILE A 73 -4.60 -0.33 -0.69
C ILE A 73 -4.81 0.37 0.65
N ALA A 74 -6.00 0.22 1.23
CA ALA A 74 -6.32 0.78 2.53
C ALA A 74 -7.00 -0.29 3.40
N SER A 75 -6.64 -0.37 4.68
CA SER A 75 -7.33 -1.29 5.60
C SER A 75 -8.76 -0.81 5.89
N ALA A 76 -9.61 -1.69 6.43
CA ALA A 76 -10.95 -1.32 6.89
C ALA A 76 -10.94 -0.26 8.01
N ALA A 77 -9.81 -0.08 8.71
CA ALA A 77 -9.65 0.92 9.76
C ALA A 77 -9.32 2.33 9.24
N ILE A 78 -9.16 2.50 7.91
CA ILE A 78 -8.86 3.81 7.30
C ILE A 78 -10.17 4.46 6.84
N GLU A 79 -10.52 5.57 7.48
CA GLU A 79 -11.72 6.35 7.16
C GLU A 79 -11.62 7.05 5.80
N ASP A 80 -12.78 7.32 5.19
CA ASP A 80 -12.87 8.04 3.91
C ASP A 80 -12.38 9.49 4.00
N SER A 81 -12.31 10.05 5.21
CA SER A 81 -11.78 11.39 5.47
C SER A 81 -10.26 11.47 5.45
N VAL A 82 -9.55 10.34 5.46
CA VAL A 82 -8.08 10.34 5.35
C VAL A 82 -7.68 10.96 4.00
N PRO A 83 -6.77 11.95 3.96
CA PRO A 83 -6.46 12.68 2.73
C PRO A 83 -6.06 11.81 1.54
N ASP A 84 -5.30 10.74 1.77
CA ASP A 84 -4.96 9.76 0.73
C ASP A 84 -6.20 9.10 0.12
N VAL A 85 -7.17 8.72 0.96
CA VAL A 85 -8.42 8.08 0.49
C VAL A 85 -9.25 9.07 -0.31
N ALA A 86 -9.38 10.30 0.19
CA ALA A 86 -10.09 11.37 -0.50
C ALA A 86 -9.45 11.68 -1.86
N LYS A 87 -8.11 11.76 -1.93
CA LYS A 87 -7.38 12.01 -3.17
C LYS A 87 -7.52 10.86 -4.16
N ALA A 88 -7.38 9.61 -3.72
CA ALA A 88 -7.57 8.43 -4.56
C ALA A 88 -8.98 8.40 -5.16
N LYS A 89 -10.00 8.71 -4.34
CA LYS A 89 -11.39 8.79 -4.81
C LYS A 89 -11.57 9.89 -5.85
N ALA A 90 -10.99 11.06 -5.64
CA ALA A 90 -11.06 12.18 -6.59
C ALA A 90 -10.36 11.86 -7.93
N LEU A 91 -9.28 11.07 -7.90
CA LEU A 91 -8.57 10.61 -9.10
C LEU A 91 -9.22 9.40 -9.79
N GLY A 92 -10.25 8.78 -9.17
CA GLY A 92 -10.87 7.57 -9.69
C GLY A 92 -10.04 6.29 -9.52
N CYS A 93 -9.08 6.28 -8.59
CA CYS A 93 -8.24 5.12 -8.32
C CYS A 93 -9.08 3.90 -7.91
N LYS A 94 -8.69 2.70 -8.37
CA LYS A 94 -9.23 1.46 -7.82
C LYS A 94 -8.85 1.36 -6.34
N ARG A 95 -9.82 1.15 -5.46
CA ARG A 95 -9.58 0.84 -4.05
C ARG A 95 -9.70 -0.65 -3.80
N MET A 96 -8.76 -1.20 -3.05
CA MET A 96 -8.79 -2.57 -2.53
C MET A 96 -8.49 -2.55 -1.04
N THR A 97 -9.09 -3.48 -0.30
CA THR A 97 -8.70 -3.70 1.09
C THR A 97 -7.43 -4.55 1.18
N ARG A 98 -6.79 -4.54 2.35
CA ARG A 98 -5.73 -5.50 2.68
C ARG A 98 -6.16 -6.96 2.42
N ALA A 99 -7.40 -7.29 2.79
CA ALA A 99 -7.94 -8.63 2.65
C ALA A 99 -8.13 -9.00 1.17
N ASP A 100 -8.64 -8.07 0.35
CA ASP A 100 -8.79 -8.29 -1.09
C ASP A 100 -7.45 -8.56 -1.77
N LEU A 101 -6.43 -7.75 -1.45
CA LEU A 101 -5.11 -7.95 -2.02
C LEU A 101 -4.49 -9.28 -1.58
N LEU A 102 -4.61 -9.62 -0.29
CA LEU A 102 -4.15 -10.90 0.23
C LEU A 102 -4.84 -12.07 -0.49
N ALA A 103 -6.16 -12.01 -0.64
CA ALA A 103 -6.93 -13.04 -1.34
C ALA A 103 -6.52 -13.15 -2.81
N GLU A 104 -6.29 -12.01 -3.50
CA GLU A 104 -5.78 -12.02 -4.89
C GLU A 104 -4.42 -12.73 -4.98
N GLN A 105 -3.49 -12.44 -4.08
CA GLN A 105 -2.18 -13.12 -4.07
C GLN A 105 -2.31 -14.61 -3.70
N PHE A 106 -3.11 -14.95 -2.70
CA PHE A 106 -3.30 -16.31 -2.21
C PHE A 106 -3.96 -17.23 -3.25
N ASN A 107 -4.95 -16.71 -3.97
CA ASN A 107 -5.67 -17.47 -4.99
C ASN A 107 -4.89 -17.58 -6.30
N ALA A 108 -3.92 -16.69 -6.54
CA ALA A 108 -3.09 -16.70 -7.74
C ALA A 108 -1.87 -17.64 -7.64
N THR A 109 -1.53 -18.15 -6.44
CA THR A 109 -0.39 -19.06 -6.26
C THR A 109 -0.80 -20.53 -6.48
N PRO A 110 0.05 -21.37 -7.11
CA PRO A 110 -0.24 -22.80 -7.32
C PRO A 110 -0.42 -23.63 -6.04
N ARG A 111 0.15 -23.15 -4.93
CA ARG A 111 0.05 -23.77 -3.61
C ARG A 111 -0.14 -22.68 -2.57
N SER A 112 -1.11 -22.88 -1.69
CA SER A 112 -1.56 -21.89 -0.71
C SER A 112 -1.84 -22.58 0.62
N ILE A 113 -1.34 -22.03 1.72
CA ILE A 113 -1.61 -22.50 3.08
C ILE A 113 -2.03 -21.29 3.91
N ALA A 114 -3.19 -21.37 4.56
CA ALA A 114 -3.70 -20.37 5.50
C ALA A 114 -3.89 -21.00 6.88
N VAL A 115 -3.68 -20.21 7.94
CA VAL A 115 -3.80 -20.61 9.35
C VAL A 115 -4.82 -19.71 10.03
#